data_AF-A0A182EW40-F1
#
_entry.id   AF-A0A182EW40-F1
#
_cell.length_a   1.000
_cell.length_b   1.000
_cell.length_c   1.000
_cell.angle_alpha   90.00
_cell.angle_beta   90.00
_cell.angle_gamma   90.00
#
_symmetry.space_group_name_H-M   'P 1'
#
loop_
_entity.id
_entity.type
_entity.pdbx_description
1 polymer ?
#
loop_
_entity_poly.entity_id
_entity_poly.type
_entity_poly.pdbx_seq_one_letter_code
_entity_poly.pdbx_strand_id
1 'polypeptide(L)' 'PAKVSLPVHAGVNDYGLHLINAQTKILFQSYPLKNLTWMMKADRPYIQIHAKPDVDLTLSTPQASHINSLLTKLKNDDG' A
#
# COMPACT_ATOMS: atom_id res chain seq x y z
N PRO A 1 1.87 -20.82 -7.97
CA PRO A 1 2.84 -20.05 -7.15
C PRO A 1 2.39 -19.99 -5.69
N ALA A 2 3.27 -20.27 -4.72
CA ALA A 2 2.95 -20.12 -3.30
C ALA A 2 2.73 -18.63 -2.99
N LYS A 3 1.61 -18.29 -2.36
CA LYS A 3 1.38 -16.92 -1.85
C LYS A 3 2.30 -16.73 -0.64
N VAL A 4 3.34 -15.92 -0.82
CA VAL A 4 4.21 -15.52 0.30
C VAL A 4 3.51 -14.40 1.05
N SER A 5 3.24 -14.62 2.33
CA SER A 5 2.74 -13.59 3.24
C SER A 5 3.90 -13.09 4.09
N LEU A 6 4.13 -11.77 4.09
CA LEU A 6 5.20 -11.12 4.85
C LEU A 6 4.61 -10.02 5.74
N PRO A 7 4.83 -10.06 7.07
CA PRO A 7 4.46 -8.95 7.94
C PRO A 7 5.26 -7.68 7.60
N VAL A 8 4.55 -6.57 7.39
CA VAL A 8 5.14 -5.27 7.03
C VAL A 8 4.55 -4.14 7.86
N HIS A 9 5.35 -3.09 8.03
CA HIS A 9 4.86 -1.75 8.31
C HIS A 9 4.58 -1.05 6.98
N ALA A 10 3.35 -0.53 6.82
CA ALA A 10 2.96 0.28 5.66
C ALA A 10 3.04 1.76 6.03
N GLY A 11 4.10 2.44 5.56
CA GLY A 11 4.26 3.89 5.70
C GLY A 11 3.63 4.62 4.52
N VAL A 12 2.90 5.69 4.78
CA VAL A 12 2.28 6.54 3.76
C VAL A 12 2.68 7.98 4.00
N ASN A 13 3.17 8.66 2.97
CA ASN A 13 3.50 10.09 2.97
C ASN A 13 3.28 10.70 1.58
N ASP A 14 3.62 11.98 1.43
CA ASP A 14 3.56 12.77 0.20
C ASP A 14 4.40 12.20 -0.96
N TYR A 15 5.41 11.37 -0.70
CA TYR A 15 6.15 10.64 -1.73
C TYR A 15 5.46 9.34 -2.19
N GLY A 16 4.66 8.69 -1.32
CA GLY A 16 3.85 7.52 -1.67
C GLY A 16 3.70 6.48 -0.56
N LEU A 17 3.64 5.21 -0.98
CA LEU A 17 3.48 4.04 -0.10
C LEU A 17 4.81 3.28 0.04
N HIS A 18 5.22 3.03 1.28
CA HIS A 18 6.47 2.37 1.63
C HIS A 18 6.20 1.11 2.44
N LEU A 19 6.72 -0.02 1.98
CA LEU A 19 6.64 -1.30 2.68
C LEU A 19 7.97 -1.58 3.37
N ILE A 20 7.92 -1.70 4.68
CA ILE A 20 9.07 -1.94 5.54
C ILE A 20 8.87 -3.29 6.21
N ASN A 21 9.85 -4.18 6.16
CA ASN A 21 9.77 -5.47 6.83
C ASN A 21 9.55 -5.26 8.35
N ALA A 22 8.52 -5.87 8.92
CA ALA A 22 8.15 -5.63 10.31
C ALA A 22 9.18 -6.17 11.31
N GLN A 23 9.98 -7.18 10.93
CA GLN A 23 11.01 -7.75 11.79
C GLN A 23 12.33 -6.99 11.65
N THR A 24 12.85 -6.87 10.42
CA THR A 24 14.21 -6.35 10.18
C THR A 24 14.27 -4.83 10.06
N LYS A 25 13.11 -4.17 9.90
CA LYS A 25 12.99 -2.73 9.61
C LYS A 25 13.65 -2.28 8.30
N ILE A 26 14.00 -3.24 7.44
CA ILE A 26 14.54 -2.95 6.11
C ILE A 26 13.40 -2.49 5.20
N LEU A 27 13.61 -1.38 4.49
CA LEU A 27 12.71 -0.92 3.43
C LEU A 27 12.76 -1.93 2.28
N PHE A 28 11.63 -2.57 2.00
CA PHE A 28 11.51 -3.60 0.97
C PHE A 28 11.13 -2.99 -0.38
N GLN A 29 10.13 -2.12 -0.38
CA GLN A 29 9.57 -1.56 -1.60
C GLN A 29 8.97 -0.19 -1.35
N SER A 30 9.12 0.72 -2.31
CA SER A 30 8.40 2.00 -2.35
C SER A 30 7.62 2.13 -3.65
N TYR A 31 6.41 2.65 -3.55
CA TYR A 31 5.53 2.93 -4.67
C TYR A 31 5.24 4.44 -4.72
N PRO A 32 5.83 5.15 -5.69
CA PRO A 32 5.63 6.60 -5.82
C PRO A 32 4.16 6.95 -6.07
N LEU A 33 3.68 7.99 -5.40
CA LEU A 33 2.27 8.40 -5.46
C LEU A 33 1.80 8.68 -6.89
N LYS A 34 2.66 9.26 -7.73
CA LYS A 34 2.38 9.60 -9.15
C LYS A 34 1.79 8.43 -9.95
N ASN A 35 2.33 7.21 -9.77
CA ASN A 35 1.97 6.02 -10.56
C ASN A 35 1.23 4.97 -9.72
N LEU A 36 0.95 5.28 -8.46
CA LEU A 36 0.28 4.38 -7.54
C LEU A 36 -1.24 4.45 -7.77
N THR A 37 -1.84 3.31 -8.08
CA THR A 37 -3.29 3.13 -8.02
C THR A 37 -3.61 2.02 -7.03
N TRP A 38 -4.77 2.09 -6.40
CA TRP A 38 -5.18 1.12 -5.39
C TRP A 38 -6.68 0.90 -5.44
N MET A 39 -7.11 -0.23 -4.90
CA MET A 39 -8.51 -0.56 -4.73
C MET A 39 -8.74 -1.08 -3.31
N MET A 40 -9.68 -0.45 -2.60
CA MET A 40 -10.20 -0.97 -1.34
C MET A 40 -11.66 -1.36 -1.57
N LYS A 41 -12.07 -2.52 -1.05
CA LYS A 41 -13.49 -2.90 -0.99
C LYS A 41 -14.00 -2.63 0.42
N ALA A 42 -15.16 -1.96 0.53
CA ALA A 42 -15.69 -1.52 1.82
C ALA A 42 -15.99 -2.67 2.80
N ASP A 43 -16.24 -3.87 2.28
CA ASP A 43 -16.55 -5.10 3.02
C ASP A 43 -15.31 -5.91 3.42
N ARG A 44 -14.09 -5.50 3.05
CA ARG A 44 -12.88 -6.31 3.24
C ARG A 44 -11.76 -5.52 3.90
N PRO A 45 -11.07 -6.11 4.90
CA PRO A 45 -9.96 -5.47 5.60
C PRO A 45 -8.65 -5.60 4.78
N TYR A 46 -8.68 -5.17 3.52
CA TYR A 46 -7.49 -5.12 2.69
C TYR A 46 -7.52 -3.98 1.68
N ILE A 47 -6.34 -3.62 1.19
CA ILE A 47 -6.14 -2.73 0.05
C ILE A 47 -5.27 -3.45 -1.00
N GLN A 48 -5.74 -3.47 -2.24
CA GLN A 48 -5.00 -3.98 -3.39
C GLN A 48 -4.19 -2.83 -4.00
N ILE A 49 -2.91 -3.08 -4.25
CA ILE A 49 -1.97 -2.11 -4.78
C ILE A 49 -1.66 -2.47 -6.23
N HIS A 50 -1.91 -1.53 -7.14
CA HIS A 50 -1.62 -1.66 -8.56
C HIS A 50 -0.62 -0.56 -8.96
N ALA A 51 0.66 -0.91 -8.93
CA ALA A 51 1.75 0.02 -9.26
C ALA A 51 2.46 -0.30 -10.59
N LYS A 52 2.38 -1.56 -11.04
CA LYS A 52 2.91 -2.07 -12.32
C LYS A 52 2.05 -3.25 -12.78
N PRO A 53 2.02 -3.59 -14.08
CA PRO A 53 1.22 -4.70 -14.62
C PRO A 53 1.44 -6.05 -13.91
N ASP A 54 2.65 -6.28 -13.39
CA ASP A 54 3.04 -7.56 -12.77
C ASP A 54 3.04 -7.52 -11.23
N VAL A 55 2.51 -6.45 -10.61
CA VAL A 55 2.42 -6.34 -9.15
C VAL A 55 1.01 -6.73 -8.71
N ASP A 56 0.87 -7.95 -8.18
CA ASP A 56 -0.31 -8.39 -7.43
C ASP A 56 0.02 -8.36 -5.92
N LEU A 57 -0.15 -7.17 -5.32
CA LEU A 57 0.10 -6.93 -3.91
C LEU A 57 -1.21 -6.63 -3.18
N THR A 58 -1.50 -7.38 -2.13
CA THR A 58 -2.60 -7.12 -1.20
C THR A 58 -2.05 -6.84 0.19
N LEU A 59 -2.37 -5.67 0.74
CA LEU A 59 -2.12 -5.37 2.16
C LEU A 59 -3.36 -5.71 2.97
N SER A 60 -3.31 -6.84 3.67
CA SER A 60 -4.35 -7.24 4.61
C SER A 60 -4.12 -6.55 5.95
N THR A 61 -5.04 -5.66 6.35
CA THR A 61 -4.95 -4.92 7.62
C THR A 61 -6.32 -4.38 8.03
N PRO A 62 -6.65 -4.37 9.34
CA PRO A 62 -7.84 -3.67 9.83
C PRO A 62 -7.77 -2.14 9.61
N GLN A 63 -6.59 -1.60 9.28
CA GLN A 63 -6.37 -0.17 9.04
C GLN A 63 -6.52 0.21 7.55
N ALA A 64 -7.03 -0.68 6.69
CA ALA A 64 -7.12 -0.46 5.25
C ALA A 64 -7.87 0.84 4.89
N SER A 65 -8.93 1.17 5.62
CA SER A 65 -9.71 2.41 5.44
C SER A 65 -8.87 3.67 5.70
N HIS A 66 -8.06 3.68 6.76
CA HIS A 66 -7.19 4.81 7.09
C HIS A 66 -6.12 5.02 6.00
N ILE A 67 -5.50 3.93 5.53
CA ILE A 67 -4.52 3.97 4.44
C ILE A 67 -5.17 4.52 3.17
N ASN A 68 -6.35 4.01 2.80
CA ASN A 68 -7.08 4.47 1.62
C ASN A 68 -7.41 5.97 1.70
N SER A 69 -7.94 6.44 2.83
CA SER A 69 -8.27 7.86 3.03
C SER A 69 -7.04 8.76 2.93
N LEU A 70 -5.91 8.36 3.51
CA LEU A 70 -4.68 9.14 3.46
C LEU A 70 -4.09 9.19 2.05
N LEU A 71 -4.01 8.06 1.35
CA LEU A 71 -3.56 8.02 -0.05
C LEU A 71 -4.45 8.85 -0.96
N THR A 72 -5.78 8.81 -0.76
CA THR A 72 -6.74 9.60 -1.53
C THR A 72 -6.52 11.09 -1.32
N LYS A 73 -6.35 11.52 -0.07
CA LYS A 73 -6.05 12.92 0.26
C LYS A 73 -4.75 13.37 -0.44
N LEU A 74 -3.66 12.64 -0.22
CA LEU A 74 -2.35 13.01 -0.75
C LEU A 74 -2.33 13.05 -2.27
N LYS A 75 -3.06 12.13 -2.93
CA LYS A 75 -3.15 12.09 -4.41
C LYS A 75 -3.90 13.30 -4.98
N ASN A 76 -4.88 13.81 -4.25
CA ASN A 76 -5.60 15.02 -4.64
C ASN A 76 -4.77 16.28 -4.36
N ASP A 77 -3.89 16.25 -3.35
CA ASP A 77 -2.99 17.36 -3.01
C ASP A 77 -1.74 17.42 -3.94
N ASP A 78 -1.39 16.32 -4.62
CA ASP A 78 -0.29 16.22 -5.63
C ASP A 78 -0.70 16.75 -7.02
N GLY A 79 -1.95 17.18 -7.20
CA GLY A 79 -2.56 17.61 -8.46
C GLY A 79 -2.68 19.12 -8.63
#